data_AF-A0A2E4N675-F1
#
_entry.id   AF-A0A2E4N675-F1
#
_cell.length_a   1.000
_cell.length_b   1.000
_cell.length_c   1.000
_cell.angle_alpha   90.00
_cell.angle_beta   90.00
_cell.angle_gamma   90.00
#
_symmetry.space_group_name_H-M   'P 1'
#
loop_
_entity.id
_entity.type
_entity.pdbx_description
1 polymer ?
#
loop_
_entity_poly.entity_id
_entity_poly.type
_entity_poly.pdbx_seq_one_letter_code
_entity_poly.pdbx_strand_id
1 'polypeptide(L)'
;TAPAVSAMARLNLTQTIQTGVIGSEDGSLEYAKRPDWFKKWETTGVLRHNDKNNDGRIQYYNDKNENFNQQSASFGWKGNELEHIPFGKKEKDAKNGPDNDFLVLANPEIANLPGWVVALVVAGGLAAALSTAAGLLLAISSAISHDLLKGIIKPSISEKQELNASRLAMVGAIIVAGYFGLNPPDFAAGTVAIAFGLAASSIFPVLMMGIFSKKMNRQGAIAGMIAGMGITLLYVFQHKGILFISSTSFLGNMEPNWFLGITPNAFGAIGALVNFAVAFAVSKTSDEAPKEVQDLVENIRIPSND
;
A
#
# COMPACT_ATOMS: atom_id res chain seq x y z
N THR A 1 -6.14 7.07 11.81
CA THR A 1 -5.19 8.07 12.37
C THR A 1 -4.46 8.88 11.30
N ALA A 2 -4.02 8.29 10.17
CA ALA A 2 -3.42 9.03 9.05
C ALA A 2 -4.30 10.15 8.39
N PRO A 3 -5.65 10.04 8.32
CA PRO A 3 -6.47 11.07 7.66
C PRO A 3 -6.47 12.43 8.36
N ALA A 4 -6.41 12.45 9.70
CA ALA A 4 -6.44 13.68 10.48
C ALA A 4 -5.13 14.48 10.34
N VAL A 5 -3.99 13.79 10.36
CA VAL A 5 -2.67 14.42 10.14
C VAL A 5 -2.57 14.97 8.71
N SER A 6 -3.07 14.23 7.72
CA SER A 6 -3.11 14.69 6.33
C SER A 6 -4.02 15.91 6.15
N ALA A 7 -5.19 15.93 6.79
CA ALA A 7 -6.09 17.08 6.76
C ALA A 7 -5.46 18.34 7.39
N MET A 8 -4.80 18.19 8.55
CA MET A 8 -4.08 19.29 9.20
C MET A 8 -2.89 19.78 8.37
N ALA A 9 -2.13 18.87 7.74
CA ALA A 9 -1.03 19.24 6.87
C ALA A 9 -1.48 20.06 5.65
N ARG A 10 -2.59 19.64 5.03
CA ARG A 10 -3.21 20.41 3.93
C ARG A 10 -3.68 21.77 4.39
N LEU A 11 -4.31 21.84 5.56
CA LEU A 11 -4.79 23.09 6.13
C LEU A 11 -3.64 24.06 6.42
N ASN A 12 -2.57 23.58 7.05
CA ASN A 12 -1.38 24.38 7.35
C ASN A 12 -0.69 24.88 6.07
N LEU A 13 -0.59 24.03 5.04
CA LEU A 13 -0.07 24.43 3.74
C LEU A 13 -0.93 25.52 3.11
N THR A 14 -2.26 25.29 3.04
CA THR A 14 -3.19 26.27 2.46
C THR A 14 -3.14 27.59 3.22
N GLN A 15 -3.07 27.58 4.54
CA GLN A 15 -2.93 28.81 5.34
C GLN A 15 -1.60 29.53 5.12
N THR A 16 -0.53 28.79 4.81
CA THR A 16 0.77 29.41 4.51
C THR A 16 0.74 30.11 3.15
N ILE A 17 0.05 29.53 2.16
CA ILE A 17 -0.04 30.07 0.80
C ILE A 17 -1.12 31.14 0.70
N GLN A 18 -2.26 30.93 1.33
CA GLN A 18 -3.39 31.86 1.33
C GLN A 18 -3.28 32.80 2.53
N THR A 19 -2.58 33.92 2.34
CA THR A 19 -2.30 34.91 3.38
C THR A 19 -3.45 35.91 3.59
N GLY A 20 -4.33 36.07 2.60
CA GLY A 20 -5.41 37.07 2.62
C GLY A 20 -6.73 36.57 2.05
N VAL A 21 -7.58 37.48 1.58
CA VAL A 21 -8.88 37.14 0.99
C VAL A 21 -8.67 36.47 -0.37
N ILE A 22 -9.41 35.41 -0.64
CA ILE A 22 -9.35 34.68 -1.91
C ILE A 22 -9.69 35.64 -3.06
N GLY A 23 -8.81 35.71 -4.06
CA GLY A 23 -8.98 36.55 -5.24
C GLY A 23 -8.57 38.01 -5.08
N SER A 24 -8.11 38.43 -3.90
CA SER A 24 -7.43 39.73 -3.76
C SER A 24 -5.99 39.67 -4.26
N GLU A 25 -5.45 40.81 -4.72
CA GLU A 25 -4.08 40.92 -5.24
C GLU A 25 -3.02 40.46 -4.22
N ASP A 26 -3.25 40.73 -2.92
CA ASP A 26 -2.39 40.28 -1.80
C ASP A 26 -2.88 39.00 -1.12
N GLY A 27 -3.85 38.30 -1.72
CA GLY A 27 -4.49 37.12 -1.15
C GLY A 27 -3.57 35.90 -1.08
N SER A 28 -2.59 35.83 -1.98
CA SER A 28 -1.67 34.71 -2.14
C SER A 28 -0.23 35.11 -1.84
N LEU A 29 0.51 34.17 -1.25
CA LEU A 29 1.90 34.33 -0.85
C LEU A 29 2.79 34.69 -2.05
N GLU A 30 3.53 35.78 -1.95
CA GLU A 30 4.59 36.11 -2.90
C GLU A 30 5.69 35.04 -2.87
N TYR A 31 6.06 34.53 -4.04
CA TYR A 31 7.07 33.48 -4.16
C TYR A 31 8.41 33.89 -3.56
N ALA A 32 8.79 35.18 -3.65
CA ALA A 32 9.99 35.72 -3.03
C ALA A 32 9.99 35.68 -1.50
N LYS A 33 8.80 35.75 -0.87
CA LYS A 33 8.62 35.75 0.60
C LYS A 33 8.37 34.36 1.17
N ARG A 34 8.53 33.30 0.36
CA ARG A 34 8.26 31.93 0.80
C ARG A 34 9.12 31.53 2.02
N PRO A 35 8.55 30.79 2.98
CA PRO A 35 9.25 30.40 4.20
C PRO A 35 10.40 29.43 3.93
N ASP A 36 11.32 29.30 4.89
CA ASP A 36 12.54 28.52 4.71
C ASP A 36 12.27 27.03 4.51
N TRP A 37 11.23 26.48 5.13
CA TRP A 37 10.81 25.10 4.86
C TRP A 37 10.48 24.92 3.37
N PHE A 38 9.76 25.87 2.76
CA PHE A 38 9.39 25.78 1.34
C PHE A 38 10.64 25.73 0.45
N LYS A 39 11.63 26.60 0.72
CA LYS A 39 12.90 26.63 -0.01
C LYS A 39 13.68 25.31 0.11
N LYS A 40 13.72 24.72 1.30
CA LYS A 40 14.39 23.43 1.54
C LYS A 40 13.76 22.32 0.71
N TRP A 41 12.44 22.22 0.72
CA TRP A 41 11.71 21.17 -0.01
C TRP A 41 11.65 21.41 -1.52
N GLU A 42 11.81 22.65 -1.96
CA GLU A 42 12.04 22.97 -3.36
C GLU A 42 13.43 22.49 -3.83
N THR A 43 14.45 22.63 -2.97
CA THR A 43 15.80 22.13 -3.25
C THR A 43 15.85 20.61 -3.38
N THR A 44 15.01 19.89 -2.63
CA THR A 44 14.93 18.41 -2.74
C THR A 44 14.16 17.94 -3.98
N GLY A 45 13.49 18.85 -4.70
CA GLY A 45 12.69 18.55 -5.90
C GLY A 45 11.32 17.93 -5.60
N VAL A 46 10.98 17.75 -4.32
CA VAL A 46 9.71 17.15 -3.87
C VAL A 46 8.56 18.16 -3.92
N LEU A 47 8.87 19.45 -3.85
CA LEU A 47 7.94 20.56 -4.06
C LEU A 47 8.45 21.42 -5.21
N ARG A 48 7.59 21.77 -6.16
CA ARG A 48 7.91 22.69 -7.24
C ARG A 48 6.82 23.73 -7.36
N HIS A 49 7.24 24.92 -7.77
CA HIS A 49 6.34 25.98 -8.15
C HIS A 49 6.52 26.28 -9.63
N ASN A 50 5.41 26.35 -10.34
CA ASN A 50 5.34 26.72 -11.75
C ASN A 50 4.34 27.86 -11.88
N ASP A 51 4.85 29.09 -11.97
CA ASP A 51 4.05 30.30 -12.12
C ASP A 51 3.38 30.30 -13.51
N LYS A 52 2.06 30.10 -13.53
CA LYS A 52 1.28 29.92 -14.77
C LYS A 52 0.73 31.25 -15.26
N ASN A 53 0.55 32.22 -14.38
CA ASN A 53 -0.03 33.53 -14.71
C ASN A 53 1.03 34.67 -14.76
N ASN A 54 2.28 34.39 -14.39
CA ASN A 54 3.41 35.30 -14.28
C ASN A 54 3.20 36.44 -13.28
N ASP A 55 2.48 36.20 -12.18
CA ASP A 55 2.21 37.19 -11.13
C ASP A 55 3.22 37.15 -9.96
N GLY A 56 4.15 36.18 -9.96
CA GLY A 56 5.16 36.03 -8.93
C GLY A 56 4.61 35.59 -7.56
N ARG A 57 3.37 35.11 -7.51
CA ARG A 57 2.70 34.57 -6.31
C ARG A 57 2.42 33.09 -6.50
N ILE A 58 2.08 32.42 -5.41
CA ILE A 58 1.82 30.97 -5.40
C ILE A 58 0.31 30.74 -5.31
N GLN A 59 -0.29 30.12 -6.33
CA GLN A 59 -1.67 29.68 -6.26
C GLN A 59 -1.80 28.17 -6.02
N TYR A 60 -2.47 27.82 -4.93
CA TYR A 60 -2.76 26.44 -4.55
C TYR A 60 -4.24 26.27 -4.23
N TYR A 61 -4.94 25.53 -5.09
CA TYR A 61 -6.37 25.24 -4.94
C TYR A 61 -6.75 23.93 -5.63
N ASN A 62 -7.98 23.47 -5.40
CA ASN A 62 -8.52 22.28 -6.06
C ASN A 62 -8.99 22.63 -7.48
N ASP A 63 -8.09 22.45 -8.45
CA ASP A 63 -8.33 22.65 -9.89
C ASP A 63 -9.29 21.64 -10.52
N LYS A 64 -9.78 20.65 -9.74
CA LYS A 64 -10.83 19.71 -10.17
C LYS A 64 -12.24 20.17 -9.80
N ASN A 65 -12.37 21.23 -9.00
CA ASN A 65 -13.67 21.76 -8.62
C ASN A 65 -14.15 22.72 -9.71
N GLU A 66 -15.09 22.27 -10.54
CA GLU A 66 -15.63 23.05 -11.67
C GLU A 66 -16.20 24.41 -11.24
N ASN A 67 -16.90 24.46 -10.10
CA ASN A 67 -17.49 25.70 -9.58
C ASN A 67 -16.42 26.72 -9.17
N PHE A 68 -15.37 26.24 -8.49
CA PHE A 68 -14.28 27.11 -8.09
C PHE A 68 -13.37 27.50 -9.26
N ASN A 69 -13.25 26.65 -10.29
CA ASN A 69 -12.47 26.98 -11.47
C ASN A 69 -13.02 28.21 -12.20
N GLN A 70 -14.34 28.30 -12.33
CA GLN A 70 -15.00 29.49 -12.91
C GLN A 70 -14.70 30.76 -12.12
N GLN A 71 -14.68 30.66 -10.79
CA GLN A 71 -14.34 31.76 -9.90
C GLN A 71 -12.83 32.10 -9.96
N SER A 72 -11.95 31.11 -10.01
CA SER A 72 -10.50 31.34 -10.09
C SER A 72 -10.09 32.02 -11.39
N ALA A 73 -10.79 31.75 -12.49
CA ALA A 73 -10.55 32.38 -13.78
C ALA A 73 -10.86 33.89 -13.75
N SER A 74 -11.82 34.35 -12.92
CA SER A 74 -12.09 35.79 -12.77
C SER A 74 -10.99 36.52 -11.99
N PHE A 75 -10.18 35.79 -11.21
CA PHE A 75 -8.98 36.30 -10.55
C PHE A 75 -7.72 36.22 -11.42
N GLY A 76 -7.82 35.70 -12.65
CA GLY A 76 -6.69 35.52 -13.56
C GLY A 76 -5.86 34.25 -13.31
N TRP A 77 -6.28 33.39 -12.38
CA TRP A 77 -5.55 32.16 -12.03
C TRP A 77 -5.66 31.12 -13.15
N LYS A 78 -4.56 30.41 -13.43
CA LYS A 78 -4.44 29.45 -14.54
C LYS A 78 -4.18 28.02 -14.08
N GLY A 79 -4.84 27.61 -13.00
CA GLY A 79 -4.70 26.29 -12.40
C GLY A 79 -3.82 26.27 -11.17
N ASN A 80 -3.65 25.08 -10.58
CA ASN A 80 -2.76 24.89 -9.44
C ASN A 80 -1.30 25.01 -9.87
N GLU A 81 -0.52 25.82 -9.16
CA GLU A 81 0.87 26.13 -9.48
C GLU A 81 1.89 25.39 -8.61
N LEU A 82 1.41 24.64 -7.61
CA LEU A 82 2.25 23.68 -6.92
C LEU A 82 2.24 22.37 -7.65
N GLU A 83 3.41 21.80 -7.81
CA GLU A 83 3.62 20.53 -8.51
C GLU A 83 4.65 19.69 -7.72
N HIS A 84 4.67 18.38 -7.95
CA HIS A 84 5.75 17.51 -7.50
C HIS A 84 6.17 16.58 -8.63
N ILE A 85 7.43 16.15 -8.61
CA ILE A 85 7.91 15.04 -9.44
C ILE A 85 7.91 13.79 -8.57
N PRO A 86 7.14 12.74 -8.92
CA PRO A 86 7.19 11.49 -8.17
C PRO A 86 8.63 10.94 -8.11
N PHE A 87 8.99 10.35 -6.98
CA PHE A 87 10.33 9.80 -6.78
C PHE A 87 10.73 8.84 -7.91
N GLY A 88 11.92 9.03 -8.48
CA GLY A 88 12.43 8.22 -9.61
C GLY A 88 11.85 8.56 -10.99
N LYS A 89 11.05 9.63 -11.12
CA LYS A 89 10.48 10.08 -12.40
C LYS A 89 11.15 11.34 -12.95
N LYS A 90 10.83 11.69 -14.19
CA LYS A 90 11.38 12.87 -14.87
C LYS A 90 10.40 14.04 -14.76
N GLU A 91 10.89 15.24 -15.07
CA GLU A 91 10.09 16.47 -15.07
C GLU A 91 8.81 16.39 -15.90
N LYS A 92 8.83 15.67 -17.02
CA LYS A 92 7.64 15.42 -17.86
C LYS A 92 6.51 14.66 -17.14
N ASP A 93 6.82 13.98 -16.04
CA ASP A 93 5.90 13.16 -15.25
C ASP A 93 5.42 13.92 -13.99
N ALA A 94 5.64 15.25 -13.94
CA ALA A 94 5.18 16.10 -12.86
C ALA A 94 3.65 15.99 -12.67
N LYS A 95 3.22 16.03 -11.41
CA LYS A 95 1.83 15.96 -11.01
C LYS A 95 1.42 17.26 -10.31
N ASN A 96 0.18 17.69 -10.56
CA ASN A 96 -0.41 18.84 -9.89
C ASN A 96 -0.57 18.58 -8.38
N GLY A 97 -0.26 19.59 -7.59
CA GLY A 97 -0.27 19.60 -6.15
C GLY A 97 0.99 18.97 -5.53
N PRO A 98 1.22 19.20 -4.23
CA PRO A 98 2.26 18.52 -3.46
C PRO A 98 1.92 17.04 -3.24
N ASP A 99 2.94 16.19 -3.08
CA ASP A 99 2.75 14.79 -2.71
C ASP A 99 2.11 14.68 -1.31
N ASN A 100 1.21 13.72 -1.12
CA ASN A 100 0.58 13.46 0.17
C ASN A 100 1.60 13.01 1.23
N ASP A 101 2.60 12.23 0.83
CA ASP A 101 3.64 11.76 1.76
C ASP A 101 4.52 12.93 2.20
N PHE A 102 4.82 13.86 1.28
CA PHE A 102 5.48 15.11 1.59
C PHE A 102 4.71 15.95 2.60
N LEU A 103 3.39 16.12 2.42
CA LEU A 103 2.57 16.93 3.33
C LEU A 103 2.68 16.45 4.77
N VAL A 104 2.67 15.13 4.98
CA VAL A 104 2.79 14.55 6.33
C VAL A 104 4.19 14.76 6.91
N LEU A 105 5.25 14.58 6.10
CA LEU A 105 6.64 14.72 6.53
C LEU A 105 7.06 16.17 6.80
N ALA A 106 6.57 17.11 5.98
CA ALA A 106 6.89 18.53 6.09
C ALA A 106 6.03 19.26 7.13
N ASN A 107 4.87 18.69 7.52
CA ASN A 107 3.94 19.37 8.44
C ASN A 107 4.55 19.88 9.75
N PRO A 108 5.47 19.15 10.44
CA PRO A 108 6.16 19.70 11.61
C PRO A 108 6.91 21.02 11.32
N GLU A 109 7.51 21.14 10.14
CA GLU A 109 8.18 22.37 9.69
C GLU A 109 7.18 23.44 9.27
N ILE A 110 6.11 23.08 8.56
CA ILE A 110 5.03 24.01 8.16
C ILE A 110 4.35 24.61 9.40
N ALA A 111 4.15 23.81 10.44
CA ALA A 111 3.58 24.22 11.72
C ALA A 111 4.57 24.98 12.63
N ASN A 112 5.79 25.28 12.15
CA ASN A 112 6.84 25.97 12.90
C ASN A 112 7.19 25.32 14.25
N LEU A 113 7.19 23.98 14.31
CA LEU A 113 7.57 23.27 15.52
C LEU A 113 9.09 23.36 15.79
N PRO A 114 9.53 23.28 17.05
CA PRO A 114 10.95 23.27 17.39
C PRO A 114 11.71 22.14 16.68
N GLY A 115 12.96 22.39 16.29
CA GLY A 115 13.77 21.43 15.53
C GLY A 115 13.95 20.06 16.19
N TRP A 116 13.94 19.98 17.52
CA TRP A 116 13.99 18.71 18.24
C TRP A 116 12.71 17.87 18.03
N VAL A 117 11.55 18.51 17.87
CA VAL A 117 10.28 17.83 17.56
C VAL A 117 10.35 17.27 16.15
N VAL A 118 10.81 18.07 15.19
CA VAL A 118 11.00 17.64 13.79
C VAL A 118 11.95 16.43 13.74
N ALA A 119 13.08 16.50 14.45
CA ALA A 119 14.05 15.40 14.52
C ALA A 119 13.44 14.13 15.13
N LEU A 120 12.65 14.22 16.21
CA LEU A 120 11.97 13.07 16.81
C LEU A 120 10.93 12.45 15.87
N VAL A 121 10.17 13.27 15.14
CA VAL A 121 9.18 12.78 14.16
C VAL A 121 9.88 12.03 13.02
N VAL A 122 10.95 12.59 12.46
CA VAL A 122 11.75 11.94 11.41
C VAL A 122 12.38 10.64 11.92
N ALA A 123 12.97 10.66 13.11
CA ALA A 123 13.56 9.47 13.73
C ALA A 123 12.51 8.38 13.99
N GLY A 124 11.32 8.75 14.48
CA GLY A 124 10.21 7.84 14.69
C GLY A 124 9.70 7.21 13.39
N GLY A 125 9.57 8.00 12.32
CA GLY A 125 9.18 7.52 10.99
C GLY A 125 10.18 6.53 10.42
N LEU A 126 11.48 6.83 10.50
CA LEU A 126 12.55 5.92 10.09
C LEU A 126 12.55 4.64 10.93
N ALA A 127 12.43 4.75 12.25
CA ALA A 127 12.39 3.59 13.14
C ALA A 127 11.21 2.66 12.84
N ALA A 128 10.02 3.22 12.56
CA ALA A 128 8.84 2.43 12.19
C ALA A 128 9.02 1.67 10.86
N ALA A 129 9.56 2.35 9.84
CA ALA A 129 9.84 1.75 8.54
C ALA A 129 10.89 0.61 8.66
N LEU A 130 11.98 0.86 9.39
CA LEU A 130 13.04 -0.12 9.61
C LEU A 130 12.57 -1.33 10.44
N SER A 131 11.74 -1.12 11.46
CA SER A 131 11.15 -2.20 12.27
C SER A 131 10.29 -3.14 11.42
N THR A 132 9.44 -2.57 10.56
CA THR A 132 8.59 -3.33 9.65
C THR A 132 9.40 -4.08 8.61
N ALA A 133 10.41 -3.42 8.01
CA ALA A 133 11.31 -4.05 7.05
C ALA A 133 12.08 -5.23 7.67
N ALA A 134 12.64 -5.06 8.87
CA ALA A 134 13.35 -6.13 9.57
C ALA A 134 12.43 -7.32 9.89
N GLY A 135 11.21 -7.07 10.38
CA GLY A 135 10.23 -8.12 10.66
C GLY A 135 9.82 -8.91 9.41
N LEU A 136 9.54 -8.21 8.29
CA LEU A 136 9.20 -8.86 7.02
C LEU A 136 10.39 -9.65 6.42
N LEU A 137 11.61 -9.12 6.53
CA LEU A 137 12.81 -9.84 6.10
C LEU A 137 13.00 -11.13 6.90
N LEU A 138 12.80 -11.11 8.22
CA LEU A 138 12.85 -12.31 9.05
C LEU A 138 11.75 -13.32 8.67
N ALA A 139 10.53 -12.84 8.39
CA ALA A 139 9.44 -13.70 7.94
C ALA A 139 9.75 -14.38 6.60
N ILE A 140 10.26 -13.63 5.61
CA ILE A 140 10.70 -14.18 4.32
C ILE A 140 11.83 -15.21 4.53
N SER A 141 12.79 -14.86 5.39
CA SER A 141 13.93 -15.72 5.72
C SER A 141 13.48 -17.06 6.30
N SER A 142 12.56 -17.02 7.27
CA SER A 142 11.98 -18.22 7.90
C SER A 142 11.14 -19.04 6.92
N ALA A 143 10.30 -18.38 6.10
CA ALA A 143 9.49 -19.07 5.11
C ALA A 143 10.35 -19.83 4.09
N ILE A 144 11.50 -19.26 3.68
CA ILE A 144 12.40 -19.93 2.75
C ILE A 144 13.22 -21.02 3.44
N SER A 145 13.80 -20.76 4.61
CA SER A 145 14.69 -21.73 5.27
C SER A 145 13.94 -22.85 5.98
N HIS A 146 12.92 -22.52 6.75
CA HIS A 146 12.20 -23.47 7.60
C HIS A 146 11.04 -24.11 6.84
N ASP A 147 10.14 -23.32 6.25
CA ASP A 147 8.91 -23.87 5.65
C ASP A 147 9.20 -24.56 4.32
N LEU A 148 9.94 -23.90 3.42
CA LEU A 148 10.23 -24.44 2.10
C LEU A 148 11.42 -25.42 2.12
N LEU A 149 12.59 -24.97 2.56
CA LEU A 149 13.80 -25.79 2.46
C LEU A 149 13.75 -26.97 3.43
N LYS A 150 13.60 -26.74 4.74
CA LYS A 150 13.51 -27.83 5.73
C LYS A 150 12.16 -28.57 5.66
N GLY A 151 11.05 -27.87 5.55
CA GLY A 151 9.73 -28.50 5.56
C GLY A 151 9.44 -29.38 4.35
N ILE A 152 9.93 -29.00 3.15
CA ILE A 152 9.52 -29.65 1.90
C ILE A 152 10.72 -30.21 1.11
N ILE A 153 11.73 -29.39 0.82
CA ILE A 153 12.78 -29.75 -0.16
C ILE A 153 13.82 -30.72 0.42
N LYS A 154 14.31 -30.45 1.63
CA LYS A 154 15.36 -31.21 2.30
C LYS A 154 15.15 -31.26 3.81
N PRO A 155 14.28 -32.15 4.31
CA PRO A 155 13.98 -32.27 5.74
C PRO A 155 15.15 -32.62 6.65
N SER A 156 16.21 -33.21 6.09
CA SER A 156 17.41 -33.60 6.81
C SER A 156 18.51 -32.53 6.87
N ILE A 157 18.21 -31.24 6.60
CA ILE A 157 19.23 -30.19 6.78
C ILE A 157 19.61 -30.03 8.25
N SER A 158 20.88 -29.78 8.52
CA SER A 158 21.34 -29.42 9.86
C SER A 158 20.97 -27.97 10.20
N GLU A 159 20.90 -27.64 11.49
CA GLU A 159 20.61 -26.27 11.97
C GLU A 159 21.60 -25.25 11.41
N LYS A 160 22.88 -25.62 11.28
CA LYS A 160 23.89 -24.75 10.67
C LYS A 160 23.60 -24.46 9.19
N GLN A 161 23.12 -25.46 8.45
CA GLN A 161 22.72 -25.29 7.05
C GLN A 161 21.45 -24.46 6.91
N GLU A 162 20.48 -24.68 7.80
CA GLU A 162 19.24 -23.89 7.89
C GLU A 162 19.53 -22.42 8.17
N LEU A 163 20.38 -22.12 9.15
CA LEU A 163 20.80 -20.75 9.48
C LEU A 163 21.52 -20.08 8.31
N ASN A 164 22.37 -20.81 7.58
CA ASN A 164 23.05 -20.28 6.40
C ASN A 164 22.06 -20.01 5.25
N ALA A 165 21.08 -20.90 5.03
CA ALA A 165 20.02 -20.70 4.05
C ALA A 165 19.16 -19.48 4.39
N SER A 166 18.83 -19.29 5.66
CA SER A 166 18.12 -18.12 6.18
C SER A 166 18.89 -16.82 5.86
N ARG A 167 20.18 -16.75 6.21
CA ARG A 167 21.02 -15.58 5.88
C ARG A 167 21.09 -15.31 4.38
N LEU A 168 21.23 -16.34 3.56
CA LEU A 168 21.29 -16.18 2.10
C LEU A 168 19.95 -15.68 1.53
N ALA A 169 18.83 -16.20 2.03
CA ALA A 169 17.49 -15.75 1.67
C ALA A 169 17.28 -14.27 2.04
N MET A 170 17.73 -13.86 3.23
CA MET A 170 17.68 -12.47 3.68
C MET A 170 18.51 -11.54 2.79
N VAL A 171 19.75 -11.92 2.45
CA VAL A 171 20.59 -11.14 1.53
C VAL A 171 19.93 -11.01 0.16
N GLY A 172 19.40 -12.10 -0.39
CA GLY A 172 18.66 -12.08 -1.65
C GLY A 172 17.44 -11.16 -1.60
N ALA A 173 16.66 -11.22 -0.53
CA ALA A 173 15.52 -10.35 -0.31
C ALA A 173 15.91 -8.87 -0.22
N ILE A 174 17.01 -8.54 0.47
CA ILE A 174 17.55 -7.17 0.55
C ILE A 174 17.96 -6.65 -0.83
N ILE A 175 18.63 -7.47 -1.65
CA ILE A 175 19.03 -7.07 -3.01
C ILE A 175 17.80 -6.77 -3.87
N VAL A 176 16.80 -7.65 -3.85
CA VAL A 176 15.55 -7.47 -4.61
C VAL A 176 14.77 -6.25 -4.11
N ALA A 177 14.63 -6.09 -2.79
CA ALA A 177 13.96 -4.93 -2.19
C ALA A 177 14.69 -3.63 -2.50
N GLY A 178 16.03 -3.62 -2.43
CA GLY A 178 16.85 -2.46 -2.79
C GLY A 178 16.70 -2.08 -4.27
N TYR A 179 16.67 -3.07 -5.16
CA TYR A 179 16.43 -2.86 -6.59
C TYR A 179 15.09 -2.17 -6.85
N PHE A 180 14.00 -2.68 -6.25
CA PHE A 180 12.67 -2.07 -6.37
C PHE A 180 12.53 -0.76 -5.58
N GLY A 181 13.33 -0.53 -4.54
CA GLY A 181 13.38 0.75 -3.84
C GLY A 181 14.01 1.86 -4.70
N LEU A 182 15.03 1.52 -5.50
CA LEU A 182 15.65 2.44 -6.45
C LEU A 182 14.83 2.62 -7.72
N ASN A 183 14.11 1.58 -8.14
CA ASN A 183 13.24 1.58 -9.31
C ASN A 183 11.80 1.24 -8.88
N PRO A 184 11.13 2.17 -8.16
CA PRO A 184 9.81 1.91 -7.64
C PRO A 184 8.82 1.64 -8.78
N PRO A 185 8.06 0.54 -8.73
CA PRO A 185 6.99 0.33 -9.69
C PRO A 185 5.94 1.43 -9.50
N ASP A 186 5.27 1.81 -10.59
CA ASP A 186 4.20 2.83 -10.59
C ASP A 186 3.03 2.50 -9.63
N PHE A 187 3.00 1.28 -9.10
CA PHE A 187 1.95 0.72 -8.26
C PHE A 187 2.47 -0.01 -7.00
N ALA A 188 3.47 0.53 -6.31
CA ALA A 188 4.03 -0.10 -5.11
C ALA A 188 2.96 -0.42 -4.03
N ALA A 189 2.20 0.58 -3.59
CA ALA A 189 1.15 0.40 -2.57
C ALA A 189 0.05 -0.59 -3.01
N GLY A 190 -0.33 -0.54 -4.29
CA GLY A 190 -1.33 -1.45 -4.81
C GLY A 190 -0.84 -2.89 -4.96
N THR A 191 0.46 -3.10 -5.17
CA THR A 191 1.08 -4.45 -5.15
C THR A 191 0.92 -5.10 -3.78
N VAL A 192 1.12 -4.32 -2.71
CA VAL A 192 0.88 -4.76 -1.33
C VAL A 192 -0.60 -5.10 -1.11
N ALA A 193 -1.52 -4.25 -1.59
CA ALA A 193 -2.95 -4.52 -1.48
C ALA A 193 -3.36 -5.83 -2.18
N ILE A 194 -2.81 -6.11 -3.35
CA ILE A 194 -3.04 -7.37 -4.07
C ILE A 194 -2.48 -8.55 -3.28
N ALA A 195 -1.28 -8.45 -2.72
CA ALA A 195 -0.68 -9.51 -1.90
C ALA A 195 -1.55 -9.86 -0.68
N PHE A 196 -2.07 -8.86 0.03
CA PHE A 196 -3.03 -9.07 1.11
C PHE A 196 -4.36 -9.63 0.59
N GLY A 197 -4.85 -9.17 -0.56
CA GLY A 197 -6.03 -9.71 -1.21
C GLY A 197 -5.90 -11.22 -1.52
N LEU A 198 -4.73 -11.64 -2.01
CA LEU A 198 -4.43 -13.05 -2.25
C LEU A 198 -4.38 -13.85 -0.96
N ALA A 199 -3.71 -13.37 0.08
CA ALA A 199 -3.70 -14.00 1.40
C ALA A 199 -5.13 -14.10 2.00
N ALA A 200 -5.94 -13.04 1.87
CA ALA A 200 -7.33 -13.00 2.30
C ALA A 200 -8.22 -13.99 1.55
N SER A 201 -7.96 -14.21 0.26
CA SER A 201 -8.71 -15.15 -0.57
C SER A 201 -8.28 -16.62 -0.43
N SER A 202 -7.13 -16.90 0.19
CA SER A 202 -6.54 -18.24 0.23
C SER A 202 -6.35 -18.75 1.65
N ILE A 203 -5.36 -18.22 2.37
CA ILE A 203 -4.91 -18.70 3.67
C ILE A 203 -5.93 -18.34 4.76
N PHE A 204 -6.48 -17.13 4.74
CA PHE A 204 -7.40 -16.66 5.78
C PHE A 204 -8.63 -17.57 5.98
N PRO A 205 -9.40 -17.94 4.93
CA PRO A 205 -10.55 -18.83 5.09
C PRO A 205 -10.15 -20.20 5.62
N VAL A 206 -9.01 -20.74 5.17
CA VAL A 206 -8.52 -22.04 5.64
C VAL A 206 -8.10 -21.99 7.11
N LEU A 207 -7.40 -20.93 7.55
CA LEU A 207 -7.06 -20.76 8.96
C LEU A 207 -8.33 -20.63 9.83
N MET A 208 -9.29 -19.83 9.38
CA MET A 208 -10.58 -19.71 10.05
C MET A 208 -11.31 -21.04 10.15
N MET A 209 -11.42 -21.80 9.05
CA MET A 209 -12.07 -23.10 9.07
C MET A 209 -11.26 -24.13 9.85
N GLY A 210 -9.93 -24.07 9.84
CA GLY A 210 -9.07 -24.99 10.58
C GLY A 210 -9.18 -24.83 12.09
N ILE A 211 -9.35 -23.59 12.58
CA ILE A 211 -9.54 -23.33 14.02
C ILE A 211 -11.01 -23.55 14.43
N PHE A 212 -11.96 -23.15 13.57
CA PHE A 212 -13.39 -23.08 13.92
C PHE A 212 -14.29 -24.16 13.29
N SER A 213 -13.75 -25.12 12.54
CA SER A 213 -14.49 -26.31 12.07
C SER A 213 -13.76 -27.62 12.40
N LYS A 214 -14.43 -28.51 13.14
CA LYS A 214 -13.96 -29.89 13.35
C LYS A 214 -14.05 -30.76 12.09
N LYS A 215 -14.85 -30.34 11.11
CA LYS A 215 -15.16 -31.16 9.92
C LYS A 215 -14.32 -30.80 8.70
N MET A 216 -13.57 -29.70 8.74
CA MET A 216 -12.83 -29.23 7.58
C MET A 216 -11.66 -30.18 7.28
N ASN A 217 -11.69 -30.80 6.10
CA ASN A 217 -10.68 -31.76 5.65
C ASN A 217 -9.68 -31.11 4.68
N ARG A 218 -8.59 -31.83 4.40
CA ARG A 218 -7.50 -31.37 3.55
C ARG A 218 -7.97 -31.06 2.12
N GLN A 219 -8.85 -31.89 1.56
CA GLN A 219 -9.36 -31.76 0.19
C GLN A 219 -10.18 -30.47 0.05
N GLY A 220 -11.10 -30.21 0.98
CA GLY A 220 -11.91 -28.99 1.04
C GLY A 220 -11.04 -27.75 1.20
N ALA A 221 -10.07 -27.77 2.12
CA ALA A 221 -9.14 -26.66 2.32
C ALA A 221 -8.34 -26.33 1.05
N ILE A 222 -7.76 -27.35 0.38
CA ILE A 222 -6.99 -27.15 -0.86
C ILE A 222 -7.88 -26.63 -1.99
N ALA A 223 -9.06 -27.21 -2.19
CA ALA A 223 -9.99 -26.77 -3.22
C ALA A 223 -10.45 -25.32 -3.00
N GLY A 224 -10.75 -24.95 -1.76
CA GLY A 224 -11.07 -23.58 -1.37
C GLY A 224 -9.93 -22.60 -1.68
N MET A 225 -8.69 -22.93 -1.30
CA MET A 225 -7.52 -22.08 -1.60
C MET A 225 -7.34 -21.88 -3.10
N ILE A 226 -7.42 -22.95 -3.89
CA ILE A 226 -7.25 -22.88 -5.36
C ILE A 226 -8.36 -22.03 -5.97
N ALA A 227 -9.62 -22.23 -5.56
CA ALA A 227 -10.75 -21.47 -6.10
C ALA A 227 -10.70 -19.98 -5.73
N GLY A 228 -10.47 -19.67 -4.45
CA GLY A 228 -10.39 -18.28 -3.97
C GLY A 228 -9.21 -17.51 -4.53
N MET A 229 -8.03 -18.14 -4.57
CA MET A 229 -6.85 -17.55 -5.20
C MET A 229 -7.04 -17.41 -6.72
N GLY A 230 -7.61 -18.43 -7.37
CA GLY A 230 -7.86 -18.46 -8.80
C GLY A 230 -8.80 -17.33 -9.25
N ILE A 231 -9.93 -17.16 -8.58
CA ILE A 231 -10.88 -16.08 -8.94
C ILE A 231 -10.29 -14.69 -8.68
N THR A 232 -9.50 -14.54 -7.61
CA THR A 232 -8.84 -13.28 -7.28
C THR A 232 -7.77 -12.93 -8.30
N LEU A 233 -6.90 -13.89 -8.66
CA LEU A 233 -5.88 -13.69 -9.68
C LEU A 233 -6.47 -13.44 -11.05
N LEU A 234 -7.56 -14.15 -11.42
CA LEU A 234 -8.25 -13.92 -12.67
C LEU A 234 -8.72 -12.48 -12.78
N TYR A 235 -9.40 -11.97 -11.75
CA TYR A 235 -9.88 -10.59 -11.74
C TYR A 235 -8.74 -9.56 -11.76
N VAL A 236 -7.67 -9.82 -11.01
CA VAL A 236 -6.47 -8.95 -11.01
C VAL A 236 -5.79 -8.94 -12.38
N PHE A 237 -5.54 -10.10 -12.98
CA PHE A 237 -4.88 -10.21 -14.29
C PHE A 237 -5.73 -9.68 -15.43
N GLN A 238 -7.05 -9.80 -15.32
CA GLN A 238 -7.97 -9.18 -16.28
C GLN A 238 -7.75 -7.66 -16.36
N HIS A 239 -7.54 -6.99 -15.21
CA HIS A 239 -7.36 -5.54 -15.14
C HIS A 239 -5.90 -5.07 -15.29
N LYS A 240 -4.93 -5.86 -14.81
CA LYS A 240 -3.51 -5.47 -14.70
C LYS A 240 -2.59 -6.20 -15.68
N GLY A 241 -3.10 -7.21 -16.37
CA GLY A 241 -2.30 -8.14 -17.17
C GLY A 241 -1.73 -9.29 -16.35
N ILE A 242 -1.42 -10.38 -17.05
CA ILE A 242 -0.75 -11.56 -16.50
C ILE A 242 0.65 -11.13 -16.05
N LEU A 243 1.01 -11.46 -14.81
CA LEU A 243 2.28 -11.06 -14.18
C LEU A 243 2.55 -9.55 -14.28
N PHE A 244 1.49 -8.73 -14.26
CA PHE A 244 1.56 -7.26 -14.34
C PHE A 244 2.13 -6.70 -15.66
N ILE A 245 2.15 -7.52 -16.71
CA ILE A 245 2.52 -7.07 -18.07
C ILE A 245 1.27 -6.49 -18.72
N SER A 246 1.18 -5.15 -18.81
CA SER A 246 -0.04 -4.46 -19.24
C SER A 246 -0.58 -4.89 -20.61
N SER A 247 0.30 -5.30 -21.54
CA SER A 247 -0.10 -5.78 -22.88
C SER A 247 -0.87 -7.10 -22.87
N THR A 248 -0.85 -7.83 -21.75
CA THR A 248 -1.56 -9.11 -21.57
C THR A 248 -2.85 -8.96 -20.79
N SER A 249 -3.27 -7.72 -20.49
CA SER A 249 -4.60 -7.47 -19.91
C SER A 249 -5.69 -7.88 -20.90
N PHE A 250 -6.74 -8.51 -20.39
CA PHE A 250 -7.81 -9.09 -21.21
C PHE A 250 -9.19 -8.62 -20.76
N LEU A 251 -9.27 -7.38 -20.26
CA LEU A 251 -10.53 -6.72 -19.93
C LEU A 251 -11.48 -6.65 -21.15
N GLY A 252 -10.92 -6.54 -22.35
CA GLY A 252 -11.70 -6.46 -23.59
C GLY A 252 -12.60 -5.22 -23.59
N ASN A 253 -13.90 -5.44 -23.84
CA ASN A 253 -14.92 -4.39 -23.85
C ASN A 253 -15.65 -4.21 -22.51
N MET A 254 -15.21 -4.88 -21.43
CA MET A 254 -15.84 -4.74 -20.12
C MET A 254 -15.47 -3.39 -19.48
N GLU A 255 -16.41 -2.79 -18.76
CA GLU A 255 -16.15 -1.56 -18.02
C GLU A 255 -15.09 -1.79 -16.91
N PRO A 256 -14.29 -0.77 -16.56
CA PRO A 256 -13.39 -0.85 -15.42
C PRO A 256 -14.16 -1.19 -14.14
N ASN A 257 -13.66 -2.17 -13.37
CA ASN A 257 -14.30 -2.64 -12.14
C ASN A 257 -15.73 -3.16 -12.34
N TRP A 258 -16.00 -3.79 -13.49
CA TRP A 258 -17.33 -4.30 -13.87
C TRP A 258 -18.03 -5.14 -12.78
N PHE A 259 -17.27 -5.82 -11.92
CA PHE A 259 -17.84 -6.61 -10.85
C PHE A 259 -18.14 -5.74 -9.63
N LEU A 260 -19.40 -5.28 -9.53
CA LEU A 260 -19.93 -4.51 -8.40
C LEU A 260 -19.15 -3.22 -8.08
N GLY A 261 -18.39 -2.69 -9.05
CA GLY A 261 -17.50 -1.52 -8.82
C GLY A 261 -16.26 -1.84 -7.97
N ILE A 262 -16.00 -3.11 -7.66
CA ILE A 262 -14.90 -3.51 -6.78
C ILE A 262 -13.58 -3.41 -7.53
N THR A 263 -12.65 -2.62 -6.99
CA THR A 263 -11.31 -2.52 -7.57
C THR A 263 -10.52 -3.83 -7.39
N PRO A 264 -9.58 -4.15 -8.30
CA PRO A 264 -8.71 -5.33 -8.16
C PRO A 264 -8.00 -5.44 -6.80
N ASN A 265 -7.66 -4.30 -6.20
CA ASN A 265 -7.00 -4.24 -4.90
C ASN A 265 -7.87 -4.72 -3.74
N ALA A 266 -9.20 -4.67 -3.88
CA ALA A 266 -10.16 -5.05 -2.86
C ALA A 266 -10.85 -6.39 -3.15
N PHE A 267 -10.57 -7.01 -4.30
CA PHE A 267 -11.28 -8.20 -4.76
C PHE A 267 -11.01 -9.46 -3.93
N GLY A 268 -9.96 -9.47 -3.10
CA GLY A 268 -9.64 -10.59 -2.20
C GLY A 268 -10.78 -10.99 -1.26
N ALA A 269 -11.67 -10.06 -0.90
CA ALA A 269 -12.87 -10.37 -0.10
C ALA A 269 -13.85 -11.29 -0.83
N ILE A 270 -14.06 -11.06 -2.14
CA ILE A 270 -14.89 -11.93 -2.98
C ILE A 270 -14.22 -13.30 -3.14
N GLY A 271 -12.89 -13.32 -3.34
CA GLY A 271 -12.11 -14.54 -3.34
C GLY A 271 -12.24 -15.34 -2.04
N ALA A 272 -12.29 -14.67 -0.89
CA ALA A 272 -12.49 -15.32 0.41
C ALA A 272 -13.86 -15.99 0.51
N LEU A 273 -14.92 -15.34 0.04
CA LEU A 273 -16.26 -15.91 -0.01
C LEU A 273 -16.31 -17.15 -0.91
N VAL A 274 -15.67 -17.08 -2.08
CA VAL A 274 -15.57 -18.23 -2.99
C VAL A 274 -14.80 -19.38 -2.33
N ASN A 275 -13.71 -19.08 -1.63
CA ASN A 275 -12.95 -20.08 -0.88
C ASN A 275 -13.81 -20.79 0.17
N PHE A 276 -14.50 -20.05 1.04
CA PHE A 276 -15.42 -20.65 2.02
C PHE A 276 -16.47 -21.54 1.34
N ALA A 277 -17.13 -21.03 0.29
CA ALA A 277 -18.18 -21.76 -0.42
C ALA A 277 -17.66 -23.08 -1.03
N VAL A 278 -16.53 -23.03 -1.73
CA VAL A 278 -15.93 -24.20 -2.38
C VAL A 278 -15.39 -25.17 -1.32
N ALA A 279 -14.72 -24.67 -0.28
CA ALA A 279 -14.20 -25.51 0.80
C ALA A 279 -15.30 -26.29 1.51
N PHE A 280 -16.43 -25.64 1.84
CA PHE A 280 -17.56 -26.32 2.45
C PHE A 280 -18.26 -27.29 1.49
N ALA A 281 -18.37 -26.94 0.20
CA ALA A 281 -18.97 -27.82 -0.79
C ALA A 281 -18.15 -29.12 -0.96
N VAL A 282 -16.83 -28.99 -1.14
CA VAL A 282 -15.91 -30.12 -1.33
C VAL A 282 -15.74 -30.92 -0.04
N SER A 283 -15.74 -30.26 1.12
CA SER A 283 -15.64 -30.93 2.42
C SER A 283 -16.83 -31.85 2.69
N LYS A 284 -18.04 -31.52 2.20
CA LYS A 284 -19.23 -32.37 2.36
C LYS A 284 -19.18 -33.67 1.55
N THR A 285 -18.41 -33.70 0.47
CA THR A 285 -18.31 -34.85 -0.44
C THR A 285 -16.99 -35.60 -0.33
N SER A 286 -16.10 -35.16 0.58
CA SER A 286 -14.79 -35.75 0.82
C SER A 286 -14.72 -36.35 2.22
N ASP A 287 -13.69 -37.16 2.48
CA ASP A 287 -13.48 -37.83 3.77
C ASP A 287 -13.46 -36.85 4.95
N GLU A 288 -13.97 -37.27 6.11
CA GLU A 288 -13.92 -36.44 7.31
C GLU A 288 -12.49 -36.10 7.73
N ALA A 289 -12.32 -35.01 8.49
CA ALA A 289 -11.03 -34.65 9.06
C ALA A 289 -10.49 -35.80 9.94
N PRO A 290 -9.17 -36.09 9.93
CA PRO A 290 -8.58 -37.10 10.80
C PRO A 290 -8.92 -36.84 12.27
N LYS A 291 -9.16 -37.89 13.08
CA LYS A 291 -9.55 -37.75 14.49
C LYS A 291 -8.60 -36.87 15.28
N GLU A 292 -7.30 -37.05 15.11
CA GLU A 292 -6.26 -36.21 15.74
C GLU A 292 -6.46 -34.70 15.49
N VAL A 293 -6.90 -34.31 14.28
CA VAL A 293 -7.21 -32.92 13.94
C VAL A 293 -8.50 -32.46 14.60
N GLN A 294 -9.51 -33.32 14.66
CA GLN A 294 -10.77 -33.00 15.36
C GLN A 294 -10.52 -32.78 16.86
N ASP A 295 -9.73 -33.66 17.47
CA ASP A 295 -9.36 -33.63 18.88
C ASP A 295 -8.50 -32.39 19.19
N LEU A 296 -7.55 -32.04 18.31
CA LEU A 296 -6.76 -30.81 18.42
C LEU A 296 -7.68 -29.56 18.44
N VAL A 297 -8.63 -29.49 17.51
CA VAL A 297 -9.57 -28.37 17.42
C VAL A 297 -10.50 -28.32 18.64
N GLU A 298 -10.88 -29.47 19.19
CA GLU A 298 -11.68 -29.58 20.41
C GLU A 298 -10.92 -29.07 21.63
N ASN A 299 -9.68 -29.51 21.83
CA ASN A 299 -8.81 -29.08 22.93
C ASN A 299 -8.51 -27.57 22.89
N ILE A 300 -8.36 -26.98 21.70
CA ILE A 300 -8.17 -25.53 21.56
C ILE A 300 -9.42 -24.75 22.02
N ARG A 301 -10.62 -25.29 21.81
CA ARG A 301 -11.88 -24.61 22.15
C ARG A 301 -12.30 -24.79 23.59
N ILE A 302 -12.05 -25.98 24.12
CA ILE A 302 -12.37 -26.35 25.49
C ILE A 302 -11.05 -26.79 26.10
N PRO A 303 -10.30 -25.88 26.72
CA PRO A 303 -9.09 -26.28 27.42
C PRO A 303 -9.49 -27.23 28.55
N SER A 304 -9.18 -28.51 28.38
CA SER A 304 -9.30 -29.53 29.42
C SER A 304 -8.20 -29.25 30.46
N ASN A 305 -8.59 -29.14 31.73
CA ASN A 305 -7.65 -29.00 32.86
C ASN A 305 -7.07 -30.37 33.28
N ASP A 306 -6.57 -31.15 32.33
CA ASP A 306 -5.86 -32.41 32.61
C ASP A 306 -4.34 -32.20 32.57
#